data_AF-A0A7W0K0M5-F1
#
_entry.id   AF-A0A7W0K0M5-F1
#
_cell.length_a   1.000
_cell.length_b   1.000
_cell.length_c   1.000
_cell.angle_alpha   90.00
_cell.angle_beta   90.00
_cell.angle_gamma   90.00
#
_symmetry.space_group_name_H-M   'P 1'
#
loop_
_entity.id
_entity.type
_entity.pdbx_description
1 polymer ?
#
loop_
_entity_poly.entity_id
_entity_poly.type
_entity_poly.pdbx_seq_one_letter_code
_entity_poly.pdbx_strand_id
1 'polypeptide(L)'
;ERDPAAKVAAIERADHELLARLARLVQIYAGTLRVCPDHGCDPRTGEHDHSPVPSVRWTPTARGHGADARLTERAVAALPVHDAAEVPVE
;
A
#
# COMPACT_ATOMS: atom_id res chain seq x y z
N GLU A 1 22.58 9.32 -2.54
CA GLU A 1 22.94 8.18 -1.67
C GLU A 1 21.69 7.36 -1.42
N ARG A 2 21.76 6.03 -1.44
CA ARG A 2 20.62 5.17 -1.11
C ARG A 2 20.61 5.00 0.40
N ASP A 3 19.69 5.69 1.05
CA ASP A 3 19.54 5.64 2.50
C ASP A 3 18.25 4.87 2.85
N PRO A 4 18.38 3.61 3.32
CA PRO A 4 17.22 2.82 3.76
C PRO A 4 16.42 3.51 4.86
N ALA A 5 17.08 4.25 5.77
CA ALA A 5 16.40 4.98 6.83
C ALA A 5 15.61 6.15 6.26
N ALA A 6 16.14 6.87 5.27
CA ALA A 6 15.39 7.91 4.58
C ALA A 6 14.17 7.35 3.82
N LYS A 7 14.27 6.17 3.21
CA LYS A 7 13.12 5.51 2.55
C LYS A 7 12.04 5.16 3.56
N VAL A 8 12.42 4.59 4.70
CA VAL A 8 11.48 4.28 5.80
C VAL A 8 10.82 5.56 6.32
N ALA A 9 11.61 6.60 6.62
CA ALA A 9 11.09 7.88 7.09
C ALA A 9 10.13 8.55 6.09
N ALA A 10 10.39 8.43 4.79
CA ALA A 10 9.50 8.92 3.75
C ALA A 10 8.16 8.17 3.72
N ILE A 11 8.18 6.84 3.89
CA ILE A 11 6.97 6.02 3.97
C ILE A 11 6.16 6.35 5.22
N GLU A 12 6.80 6.44 6.38
CA GLU A 12 6.16 6.81 7.65
C GLU A 12 5.54 8.22 7.58
N ARG A 13 6.24 9.15 6.94
CA ARG A 13 5.72 10.49 6.70
C ARG A 13 4.50 10.48 5.78
N ALA A 14 4.53 9.71 4.70
CA ALA A 14 3.38 9.56 3.81
C ALA A 14 2.18 8.93 4.53
N ASP A 15 2.41 7.93 5.39
CA ASP A 15 1.36 7.33 6.21
C ASP A 15 0.70 8.37 7.13
N HIS A 16 1.50 9.13 7.88
CA HIS A 16 1.00 10.11 8.84
C HIS A 16 0.37 11.35 8.18
N GLU A 17 1.01 11.91 7.15
CA GLU A 17 0.60 13.19 6.55
C GLU A 17 -0.50 13.04 5.50
N LEU A 18 -0.51 11.94 4.75
CA LEU A 18 -1.43 11.72 3.64
C LEU A 18 -2.43 10.62 3.94
N LEU A 19 -1.98 9.39 4.19
CA LEU A 19 -2.88 8.23 4.29
C LEU A 19 -3.83 8.34 5.48
N ALA A 20 -3.36 8.79 6.65
CA ALA A 20 -4.19 8.99 7.84
C ALA A 20 -5.28 10.07 7.63
N ARG A 21 -5.06 11.04 6.74
CA ARG A 21 -6.07 12.04 6.37
C ARG A 21 -7.10 11.46 5.40
N LEU A 22 -6.63 10.76 4.37
CA LEU A 22 -7.50 10.09 3.40
C LEU A 22 -8.38 9.03 4.08
N ALA A 23 -7.82 8.23 4.99
CA ALA A 23 -8.56 7.23 5.75
C ALA A 23 -9.70 7.87 6.55
N ARG A 24 -9.46 9.01 7.22
CA ARG A 24 -10.51 9.77 7.93
C ARG A 24 -11.62 10.25 7.00
N LEU A 25 -11.27 10.79 5.84
CA LEU A 25 -12.28 11.20 4.84
C LEU A 25 -13.10 9.99 4.37
N VAL A 26 -12.45 8.87 4.09
CA VAL A 26 -13.13 7.63 3.70
C VAL A 26 -14.06 7.11 4.79
N GLN A 27 -13.73 7.28 6.07
CA GLN A 27 -14.66 6.97 7.17
C GLN A 27 -15.91 7.85 7.14
N ILE A 28 -15.73 9.16 7.00
CA ILE A 28 -16.83 10.14 7.00
C ILE A 28 -17.80 9.87 5.84
N TYR A 29 -17.26 9.56 4.66
CA TYR A 29 -18.05 9.37 3.45
C TYR A 29 -18.38 7.91 3.14
N ALA A 30 -18.09 6.98 4.07
CA ALA A 30 -18.31 5.54 3.88
C ALA A 30 -17.73 4.97 2.56
N GLY A 31 -16.57 5.49 2.14
CA GLY A 31 -15.95 5.15 0.86
C GLY A 31 -15.04 3.92 0.91
N THR A 32 -14.19 3.79 -0.12
CA THR A 32 -13.10 2.81 -0.15
C THR A 32 -11.77 3.52 -0.44
N LEU A 33 -10.74 3.22 0.33
CA LEU A 33 -9.36 3.65 0.08
C LEU A 33 -8.61 2.53 -0.62
N ARG A 34 -7.89 2.84 -1.70
CA ARG A 34 -6.94 1.95 -2.34
C ARG A 34 -5.55 2.57 -2.32
N VAL A 35 -4.55 1.80 -1.93
CA VAL A 35 -3.14 2.21 -1.91
C VAL A 35 -2.35 1.12 -2.63
N CYS A 36 -1.64 1.50 -3.70
CA CYS A 36 -0.86 0.59 -4.52
C CYS A 36 0.36 1.35 -5.04
N PRO A 37 1.59 0.85 -4.81
CA PRO A 37 2.74 1.26 -5.58
C PRO A 37 2.54 0.96 -7.07
N ASP A 38 3.23 1.69 -7.95
CA ASP A 38 3.20 1.52 -9.40
C ASP A 38 4.16 0.43 -9.89
N HIS A 39 5.31 0.26 -9.23
CA HIS A 39 6.29 -0.79 -9.54
C HIS A 39 7.12 -1.21 -8.32
N GLY A 40 7.77 -2.35 -8.45
CA GLY A 40 8.79 -2.80 -7.50
C GLY A 40 10.09 -2.03 -7.70
N CYS A 41 10.91 -1.95 -6.64
CA CYS A 41 12.21 -1.31 -6.70
C CYS A 41 13.20 -2.12 -5.88
N ASP A 42 14.27 -2.61 -6.52
CA ASP A 42 15.31 -3.37 -5.83
C ASP A 42 15.96 -2.46 -4.77
N PRO A 43 15.89 -2.80 -3.48
CA PRO A 43 16.45 -1.95 -2.42
C PRO A 43 17.98 -1.85 -2.46
N ARG A 44 18.68 -2.80 -3.11
CA ARG A 44 20.14 -2.79 -3.27
C ARG A 44 20.54 -1.92 -4.45
N THR A 45 19.88 -2.11 -5.60
CA THR A 45 20.24 -1.44 -6.86
C THR A 45 19.39 -0.22 -7.18
N GLY A 46 18.35 0.10 -6.40
CA GLY A 46 17.43 1.22 -6.61
C GLY A 46 16.71 1.21 -7.96
N GLU A 47 16.90 0.17 -8.77
CA GLU A 47 16.31 0.04 -10.09
C GLU A 47 14.86 -0.38 -9.95
N HIS A 48 14.02 0.13 -10.84
CA HIS A 48 12.64 -0.33 -10.95
C HIS A 48 12.64 -1.72 -11.57
N ASP A 49 11.76 -2.58 -11.08
CA ASP A 49 11.58 -3.92 -11.59
C ASP A 49 10.09 -4.25 -11.74
N HIS A 50 9.82 -5.44 -12.28
CA HIS A 50 8.47 -5.98 -12.43
C HIS A 50 8.05 -6.86 -11.25
N SER A 51 8.72 -6.73 -10.10
CA SER A 51 8.35 -7.48 -8.91
C SER A 51 6.94 -7.08 -8.48
N PRO A 52 6.09 -8.04 -8.07
CA PRO A 52 4.77 -7.73 -7.51
C PRO A 52 4.88 -6.78 -6.32
N VAL A 53 3.92 -5.83 -6.24
CA VAL A 53 3.87 -4.83 -5.17
C VAL A 53 2.68 -5.05 -4.24
N PRO A 54 2.81 -4.73 -2.94
CA PRO A 54 1.69 -4.78 -2.01
C PRO A 54 0.61 -3.77 -2.40
N SER A 55 -0.63 -4.23 -2.57
CA SER A 55 -1.79 -3.34 -2.67
C SER A 55 -2.73 -3.53 -1.48
N VAL A 56 -3.30 -2.44 -1.00
CA VAL A 56 -4.34 -2.45 0.03
C VAL A 56 -5.62 -1.86 -0.53
N ARG A 57 -6.73 -2.55 -0.25
CA ARG A 57 -8.09 -2.03 -0.39
C ARG A 57 -8.73 -2.04 0.99
N TRP A 58 -9.15 -0.88 1.45
CA TRP A 58 -9.70 -0.70 2.78
C TRP A 58 -11.05 0.02 2.74
N THR A 59 -12.00 -0.49 3.51
CA THR A 59 -13.35 0.09 3.69
C THR A 59 -13.69 0.03 5.18
N PRO A 60 -14.28 1.08 5.79
CA PRO A 60 -14.53 1.13 7.23
C PRO A 60 -15.41 -0.02 7.77
N THR A 61 -16.33 -0.52 6.95
CA THR A 61 -17.29 -1.58 7.31
C THR A 61 -16.80 -2.99 7.00
N ALA A 62 -15.64 -3.13 6.34
CA ALA A 62 -15.11 -4.45 6.01
C ALA A 62 -14.67 -5.17 7.29
N ARG A 63 -15.17 -6.39 7.51
CA ARG A 63 -14.62 -7.30 8.52
C ARG A 63 -13.26 -7.80 8.04
N GLY A 64 -12.21 -7.02 8.31
CA GLY A 64 -10.83 -7.40 8.02
C GLY A 64 -10.27 -8.45 8.99
N HIS A 65 -9.07 -8.96 8.68
CA HIS A 65 -8.30 -9.84 9.55
C HIS A 65 -7.74 -9.07 10.78
N GLY A 66 -8.60 -8.64 11.69
CA GLY A 66 -8.22 -7.99 12.96
C GLY A 66 -7.64 -6.57 12.81
N ALA A 67 -7.59 -5.84 13.94
CA ALA A 67 -7.11 -4.46 13.99
C ALA A 67 -5.57 -4.32 13.83
N ASP A 68 -4.83 -5.43 13.86
CA ASP A 68 -3.36 -5.46 13.92
C ASP A 68 -2.70 -5.97 12.61
N ALA A 69 -3.45 -6.17 11.53
CA ALA A 69 -2.90 -6.61 10.26
C ALA A 69 -2.00 -5.51 9.64
N ARG A 70 -0.69 -5.78 9.56
CA ARG A 70 0.29 -4.89 8.93
C ARG A 70 0.53 -5.27 7.48
N LEU A 71 0.43 -4.30 6.58
CA LEU A 71 0.90 -4.44 5.21
C LEU A 71 2.42 -4.28 5.19
N THR A 72 3.13 -5.36 4.88
CA THR A 72 4.59 -5.34 4.68
C THR A 72 4.91 -6.12 3.41
N GLU A 73 6.02 -5.80 2.75
CA GLU A 73 6.51 -6.56 1.59
C GLU A 73 6.62 -8.06 1.92
N ARG A 74 7.10 -8.41 3.11
CA ARG A 74 7.19 -9.81 3.58
C ARG A 74 5.81 -10.46 3.77
N ALA A 75 4.83 -9.72 4.28
CA ALA A 75 3.48 -10.23 4.48
C ALA A 75 2.76 -10.52 3.16
N VAL A 76 3.05 -9.76 2.10
CA VAL A 76 2.46 -9.99 0.77
C VAL A 76 3.27 -10.94 -0.10
N ALA A 77 4.57 -11.11 0.13
CA ALA A 77 5.44 -11.97 -0.68
C ALA A 77 5.00 -13.45 -0.69
N ALA A 78 4.28 -13.88 0.34
CA ALA A 78 3.75 -15.24 0.45
C ALA A 78 2.29 -15.38 -0.07
N LEU A 79 1.65 -14.27 -0.44
CA LEU A 79 0.28 -14.28 -0.92
C LEU A 79 0.26 -14.53 -2.44
N PRO A 80 -0.74 -15.26 -2.95
CA PRO A 80 -0.93 -15.39 -4.39
C PRO A 80 -1.10 -14.00 -5.01
N VAL A 81 -0.31 -13.74 -6.06
CA VAL A 81 -0.46 -12.53 -6.86
C VAL A 81 -1.71 -12.70 -7.71
N HIS A 82 -2.66 -11.78 -7.55
CA HIS A 82 -3.83 -11.69 -8.40
C HIS A 82 -3.58 -10.56 -9.41
N ASP A 83 -3.85 -10.82 -10.68
CA ASP A 83 -3.86 -9.76 -11.67
C ASP A 83 -4.84 -8.68 -11.24
N ALA A 84 -4.42 -7.41 -11.34
CA ALA A 84 -5.34 -6.31 -11.13
C ALA A 84 -6.43 -6.43 -12.19
N ALA A 85 -7.63 -6.88 -11.79
CA ALA A 85 -8.78 -6.89 -12.68
C ALA A 85 -8.90 -5.49 -13.28
N GLU A 86 -8.85 -5.42 -14.61
CA GLU A 86 -8.97 -4.16 -15.36
C GLU A 86 -10.17 -3.40 -14.80
N VAL A 87 -9.91 -2.23 -14.21
CA VAL A 87 -10.99 -1.33 -13.84
C VAL A 87 -11.39 -0.64 -15.15
N PRO A 88 -12.60 -0.87 -15.67
CA PRO A 88 -13.04 -0.14 -16.84
C PRO A 88 -13.08 1.35 -16.47
N VAL A 89 -12.40 2.15 -17.27
CA VAL A 89 -12.46 3.61 -17.18
C VAL A 89 -13.74 4.02 -17.90
N GLU A 90 -14.76 4.41 -17.13
CA GLU A 90 -15.95 5.10 -17.67
C GLU A 90 -15.66 6.59 -17.87
#